data_AF-A0A7H9VFD7-F1
#
_entry.id   AF-A0A7H9VFD7-F1
#
_cell.length_a   1.000
_cell.length_b   1.000
_cell.length_c   1.000
_cell.angle_alpha   90.00
_cell.angle_beta   90.00
_cell.angle_gamma   90.00
#
_symmetry.space_group_name_H-M   'P 1'
#
loop_
_entity.id
_entity.type
_entity.pdbx_description
1 polymer ?
#
loop_
_entity_poly.entity_id
_entity_poly.type
_entity_poly.pdbx_seq_one_letter_code
_entity_poly.pdbx_strand_id
1 'polypeptide(L)' 'MTNDQSERALETLLAAHPGPVSIAAGIAALRAIGAEESDADLQSLVGTFAAECGRAIRFDRRS' A
#
# COMPACT_ATOMS: atom_id res chain seq x y z
N MET A 1 11.12 9.07 5.02
CA MET A 1 11.10 7.64 4.64
C MET A 1 11.80 7.48 3.29
N THR A 2 12.55 6.41 3.04
CA THR A 2 13.14 6.14 1.71
C THR A 2 12.19 5.28 0.88
N ASN A 3 12.23 5.40 -0.45
CA ASN A 3 11.33 4.66 -1.34
C ASN A 3 11.40 3.13 -1.13
N ASP A 4 12.62 2.61 -0.91
CA ASP A 4 12.89 1.20 -0.58
C ASP A 4 12.13 0.67 0.66
N GLN A 5 11.90 1.50 1.68
CA GLN A 5 11.22 1.05 2.90
C GLN A 5 9.72 0.87 2.65
N SER A 6 9.10 1.79 1.91
CA SER A 6 7.70 1.71 1.51
C SER A 6 7.44 0.49 0.64
N GLU A 7 8.31 0.23 -0.34
CA GLU A 7 8.19 -0.91 -1.24
C GLU A 7 8.26 -2.23 -0.46
N ARG A 8 9.26 -2.42 0.40
CA ARG A 8 9.38 -3.64 1.23
C ARG A 8 8.19 -3.87 2.14
N ALA A 9 7.60 -2.81 2.70
CA ALA A 9 6.41 -2.93 3.53
C ALA A 9 5.20 -3.42 2.71
N LEU A 10 5.04 -2.92 1.49
CA LEU A 10 3.96 -3.32 0.58
C LEU A 10 4.18 -4.72 -0.02
N GLU A 11 5.43 -5.11 -0.31
CA GLU A 11 5.79 -6.47 -0.69
C GLU A 11 5.46 -7.47 0.43
N THR A 12 5.77 -7.11 1.68
CA THR A 12 5.45 -7.95 2.85
C THR A 12 3.94 -8.11 2.99
N LEU A 13 3.17 -7.03 2.79
CA LEU A 13 1.71 -7.08 2.78
C LEU A 13 1.18 -8.01 1.68
N LEU A 14 1.72 -7.92 0.46
CA LEU A 14 1.32 -8.74 -0.67
C LEU A 14 1.67 -10.22 -0.47
N ALA A 15 2.81 -10.52 0.17
CA ALA A 15 3.20 -11.89 0.51
C ALA A 15 2.22 -12.51 1.53
N ALA A 16 1.74 -11.72 2.49
CA ALA A 16 0.72 -12.17 3.45
C ALA A 16 -0.67 -12.30 2.82
N HIS A 17 -0.98 -11.48 1.81
CA HIS A 17 -2.27 -11.42 1.14
C HIS A 17 -2.10 -11.38 -0.40
N PRO A 18 -1.90 -12.53 -1.07
CA PRO A 18 -1.51 -12.60 -2.49
C PRO A 18 -2.60 -12.22 -3.51
N GLY A 19 -3.62 -11.48 -3.08
CA GLY A 19 -4.77 -11.05 -3.89
C GLY A 19 -4.70 -9.59 -4.35
N PRO A 20 -5.85 -8.96 -4.63
CA PRO A 20 -5.93 -7.53 -4.89
C PRO A 20 -5.35 -6.70 -3.74
N VAL A 21 -4.61 -5.64 -4.07
CA VAL A 21 -4.02 -4.74 -3.07
C VAL A 21 -5.12 -3.86 -2.48
N SER A 22 -5.33 -3.96 -1.17
CA SER A 22 -6.24 -3.08 -0.43
C SER A 22 -5.56 -1.74 -0.16
N ILE A 23 -6.23 -0.64 -0.51
CA ILE A 23 -5.73 0.72 -0.20
C ILE A 23 -5.60 0.91 1.31
N ALA A 24 -6.61 0.49 2.09
CA ALA A 24 -6.59 0.65 3.53
C ALA A 24 -5.46 -0.15 4.19
N ALA A 25 -5.25 -1.39 3.75
CA ALA A 25 -4.16 -2.23 4.26
C ALA A 25 -2.79 -1.70 3.85
N GLY A 26 -2.64 -1.19 2.61
CA GLY A 26 -1.42 -0.54 2.14
C GLY A 26 -1.06 0.69 2.96
N ILE A 27 -2.03 1.59 3.18
CA ILE A 27 -1.82 2.77 4.04
C ILE A 27 -1.45 2.34 5.46
N ALA A 28 -2.15 1.36 6.04
CA ALA A 28 -1.83 0.85 7.37
C ALA A 28 -0.41 0.27 7.47
N ALA A 29 0.05 -0.46 6.46
CA ALA A 29 1.42 -0.99 6.39
C ALA A 29 2.46 0.14 6.33
N LEU A 30 2.20 1.19 5.55
CA LEU A 30 3.06 2.38 5.46
C LEU A 30 3.09 3.15 6.80
N ARG A 31 1.95 3.35 7.45
CA ARG A 31 1.89 3.97 8.78
C ARG A 31 2.67 3.17 9.83
N ALA A 32 2.62 1.84 9.77
CA ALA A 32 3.34 0.97 10.71
C ALA A 32 4.87 1.13 10.63
N ILE A 33 5.41 1.56 9.49
CA ILE A 33 6.83 1.87 9.32
C ILE A 33 7.16 3.36 9.52
N GLY A 34 6.20 4.17 9.96
CA GLY A 34 6.41 5.58 10.28
C GLY A 34 6.14 6.56 9.13
N ALA A 35 5.35 6.19 8.13
CA ALA A 35 4.89 7.12 7.11
C ALA A 35 3.99 8.21 7.72
N GLU A 36 4.33 9.48 7.53
CA GLU A 36 3.60 10.65 8.08
C GLU A 36 2.84 11.42 6.99
N GLU A 37 3.01 11.04 5.72
CA GLU A 37 2.39 11.68 4.56
C GLU A 37 0.86 11.65 4.63
N SER A 38 0.20 12.46 3.79
CA SER A 38 -1.27 12.48 3.79
C SER A 38 -1.84 11.15 3.28
N ASP A 39 -3.07 10.82 3.67
CA ASP A 39 -3.74 9.61 3.17
C ASP A 39 -3.85 9.60 1.64
N ALA A 40 -3.96 10.78 1.00
CA ALA A 40 -3.99 10.90 -0.45
C ALA A 40 -2.63 10.54 -1.09
N ASP A 41 -1.52 10.98 -0.49
CA ASP A 41 -0.17 10.65 -0.96
C ASP A 41 0.11 9.16 -0.76
N LEU A 42 -0.25 8.61 0.39
CA LEU A 42 -0.09 7.18 0.68
C LEU A 42 -0.98 6.32 -0.24
N GLN A 43 -2.22 6.74 -0.50
CA GLN A 43 -3.08 6.07 -1.47
C GLN A 43 -2.46 6.08 -2.88
N SER A 44 -1.87 7.21 -3.30
CA SER A 44 -1.18 7.31 -4.59
C SER A 44 0.00 6.32 -4.66
N LEU A 45 0.81 6.26 -3.59
CA LEU A 45 1.94 5.34 -3.50
C LEU A 45 1.52 3.86 -3.56
N VAL A 46 0.49 3.49 -2.80
CA VAL A 46 -0.07 2.12 -2.85
C VAL A 46 -0.62 1.79 -4.24
N GLY A 47 -1.25 2.76 -4.90
CA GLY A 47 -1.79 2.61 -6.25
C GLY A 47 -0.70 2.37 -7.29
N THR A 48 0.39 3.15 -7.23
CA THR A 48 1.57 2.97 -8.09
C THR A 48 2.19 1.59 -7.90
N PHE A 49 2.42 1.18 -6.65
CA PHE A 49 2.94 -0.15 -6.34
C PHE A 49 2.07 -1.28 -6.89
N ALA A 50 0.74 -1.17 -6.73
CA ALA A 50 -0.19 -2.16 -7.28
C ALA A 50 -0.12 -2.25 -8.80
N ALA A 51 0.02 -1.12 -9.50
CA ALA A 51 0.17 -1.07 -10.95
C ALA A 51 1.50 -1.70 -11.41
N GLU A 52 2.61 -1.38 -10.73
CA GLU A 52 3.94 -1.94 -11.02
C GLU A 52 3.98 -3.46 -10.80
N CYS A 53 3.28 -3.95 -9.78
CA CYS A 53 3.13 -5.38 -9.50
C CYS A 53 2.11 -6.09 -10.42
N GLY A 54 1.42 -5.38 -11.31
CA GLY A 54 0.35 -5.95 -12.15
C GLY A 54 -0.84 -6.48 -11.34
N ARG A 55 -1.13 -5.87 -10.19
CA ARG A 55 -2.20 -6.29 -9.28
C ARG A 55 -3.40 -5.34 -9.34
N ALA A 56 -4.59 -5.92 -9.26
CA ALA A 56 -5.81 -5.15 -9.12
C ALA A 56 -5.86 -4.43 -7.76
N ILE A 57 -6.41 -3.22 -7.73
CA ILE A 57 -6.67 -2.48 -6.50
C ILE A 57 -8.06 -2.85 -5.98
N ARG A 58 -8.15 -3.16 -4.69
CA ARG A 58 -9.41 -3.28 -3.96
C ARG A 58 -9.69 -1.96 -3.24
N PHE A 59 -10.73 -1.27 -3.68
CA PHE A 59 -11.29 -0.14 -2.95
C PHE A 59 -12.13 -0.66 -1.79
N ASP A 60 -11.59 -0.57 -0.58
CA ASP A 60 -12.38 -0.86 0.61
C ASP A 60 -13.43 0.24 0.76
N ARG A 61 -14.69 -0.06 0.42
CA ARG A 61 -15.79 0.85 0.69
C ARG A 61 -15.88 1.05 2.19
N ARG A 62 -15.72 2.28 2.65
CA ARG A 62 -16.22 2.72 3.96
C ARG A 62 -17.75 2.68 3.88
N SER A 63 -18.36 1.68 4.51
CA SER A 63 -19.77 1.70 4.91
C SER A 63 -19.90 2.34 6.27
#